data_AF-A0AAE6K647-F1
#
_entry.id   AF-A0AAE6K647-F1
#
_cell.length_a   1.000
_cell.length_b   1.000
_cell.length_c   1.000
_cell.angle_alpha   90.00
_cell.angle_beta   90.00
_cell.angle_gamma   90.00
#
_symmetry.space_group_name_H-M   'P 1'
#
loop_
_entity.id
_entity.type
_entity.pdbx_description
1 polymer ?
#
loop_
_entity_poly.entity_id
_entity_poly.type
_entity_poly.pdbx_seq_one_letter_code
_entity_poly.pdbx_strand_id
1 'polypeptide(L)'
;MNKMTKNNIAMINREPGFRYRLLSRLQSDCDYYLGNGNRCKKHLWAGDEQEQINLMIELHNSFGPDKKPEWLTMDEILEYRNKMVATT
;
A
#
# COMPACT_ATOMS: atom_id res chain seq x y z
N MET A 1 8.35 -16.94 -8.21
CA MET A 1 8.07 -15.72 -7.40
C MET A 1 9.23 -14.76 -7.52
N ASN A 2 8.96 -13.52 -7.94
CA ASN A 2 9.99 -12.47 -8.05
C ASN A 2 10.48 -12.02 -6.65
N LYS A 3 11.59 -11.28 -6.58
CA LYS A 3 12.17 -10.81 -5.31
C LYS A 3 11.19 -9.96 -4.49
N MET A 4 10.30 -9.22 -5.14
CA MET A 4 9.34 -8.31 -4.49
C MET A 4 8.14 -9.04 -3.87
N THR A 5 7.59 -10.06 -4.54
CA THR A 5 6.55 -10.94 -3.95
C THR A 5 7.05 -11.68 -2.70
N LYS A 6 8.34 -12.04 -2.63
CA LYS A 6 8.93 -12.59 -1.40
C LYS A 6 9.00 -11.55 -0.27
N ASN A 7 9.30 -10.29 -0.60
CA ASN A 7 9.34 -9.20 0.39
C ASN A 7 7.94 -8.87 0.92
N ASN A 8 6.90 -8.86 0.07
CA ASN A 8 5.53 -8.62 0.49
C ASN A 8 5.05 -9.66 1.50
N ILE A 9 5.30 -10.95 1.24
CA ILE A 9 4.97 -12.05 2.16
C ILE A 9 5.66 -11.86 3.53
N ALA A 10 6.91 -11.42 3.52
CA ALA A 10 7.64 -11.15 4.76
C ALA A 10 7.09 -9.95 5.55
N MET A 11 6.41 -8.99 4.90
CA MET A 11 5.79 -7.84 5.56
C MET A 11 4.40 -8.19 6.12
N ILE A 12 3.58 -8.94 5.38
CA ILE A 12 2.21 -9.32 5.81
C ILE A 12 2.20 -10.39 6.92
N ASN A 13 3.29 -11.12 7.11
CA ASN A 13 3.42 -12.12 8.18
C ASN A 13 3.96 -11.53 9.50
N ARG A 14 4.18 -10.22 9.57
CA ARG A 14 4.64 -9.53 10.79
C ARG A 14 3.47 -9.33 11.77
N GLU A 15 3.85 -9.04 13.01
CA GLU A 15 2.91 -8.69 14.08
C GLU A 15 1.92 -7.58 13.65
N PRO A 16 0.64 -7.65 14.07
CA PRO A 16 -0.41 -6.72 13.63
C PRO A 16 -0.02 -5.24 13.72
N GLY A 17 0.63 -4.84 14.81
CA GLY A 17 1.07 -3.45 15.01
C GLY A 17 2.05 -2.96 13.94
N PHE A 18 2.91 -3.84 13.41
CA PHE A 18 3.79 -3.49 12.29
C PHE A 18 2.98 -3.27 11.02
N ARG A 19 2.00 -4.15 10.74
CA ARG A 19 1.17 -4.06 9.54
C ARG A 19 0.36 -2.77 9.50
N TYR A 20 -0.23 -2.35 10.63
CA TYR A 20 -0.95 -1.07 10.70
C TYR A 20 -0.03 0.13 10.39
N ARG A 21 1.16 0.18 11.00
CA ARG A 21 2.12 1.25 10.77
C ARG A 21 2.62 1.26 9.32
N LEU A 22 2.88 0.09 8.75
CA LEU A 22 3.30 -0.01 7.36
C LEU A 22 2.17 0.47 6.44
N LEU A 23 0.94 0.01 6.62
CA LEU A 23 -0.18 0.46 5.79
C LEU A 23 -0.39 1.99 5.89
N SER A 24 -0.26 2.56 7.08
CA SER A 24 -0.36 4.02 7.28
C SER A 24 0.77 4.76 6.55
N ARG A 25 1.99 4.22 6.59
CA ARG A 25 3.10 4.76 5.80
C ARG A 25 2.83 4.69 4.30
N LEU A 26 2.30 3.57 3.80
CA LEU A 26 1.98 3.42 2.39
C LEU A 26 0.91 4.43 1.92
N GLN A 27 -0.09 4.70 2.75
CA GLN A 27 -1.09 5.75 2.52
C GLN A 27 -0.43 7.13 2.41
N SER A 28 0.42 7.49 3.38
CA SER A 28 1.14 8.78 3.36
C SER A 28 2.03 8.95 2.12
N ASP A 29 2.68 7.87 1.68
CA ASP A 29 3.47 7.89 0.44
C ASP A 29 2.59 8.15 -0.79
N CYS A 30 1.38 7.57 -0.84
CA CYS A 30 0.40 7.81 -1.92
C CYS A 30 -0.13 9.25 -1.90
N ASP A 31 -0.47 9.79 -0.72
CA ASP A 31 -0.91 11.18 -0.56
C ASP A 31 0.16 12.16 -1.02
N TYR A 32 1.40 11.92 -0.62
CA TYR A 32 2.53 12.72 -1.08
C TYR A 32 2.72 12.59 -2.59
N TYR A 33 2.74 11.37 -3.13
CA TYR A 33 2.92 11.10 -4.57
C TYR A 33 1.87 11.84 -5.43
N LEU A 34 0.60 11.83 -5.01
CA LEU A 34 -0.51 12.48 -5.73
C LEU A 34 -0.60 13.99 -5.50
N GLY A 35 -0.09 14.49 -4.38
CA GLY A 35 0.00 15.91 -4.07
C GLY A 35 1.37 16.49 -4.41
N ASN A 36 2.15 16.82 -3.37
CA ASN A 36 3.39 17.61 -3.48
C ASN A 36 4.61 16.81 -3.98
N GLY A 37 4.47 15.51 -4.21
CA GLY A 37 5.54 14.58 -4.58
C GLY A 37 5.83 14.50 -6.07
N ASN A 38 5.12 15.28 -6.89
CA ASN A 38 5.30 15.34 -8.35
C ASN A 38 5.28 13.96 -9.01
N ARG A 39 4.46 13.03 -8.50
CA ARG A 39 4.39 11.65 -9.00
C ARG A 39 5.75 10.95 -9.09
N CYS A 40 6.69 11.29 -8.21
CA CYS A 40 8.04 10.73 -8.26
C CYS A 40 8.10 9.41 -7.47
N LYS A 41 8.03 8.27 -8.18
CA LYS A 41 7.94 6.93 -7.59
C LYS A 41 9.08 6.52 -6.66
N LYS A 42 10.25 7.18 -6.72
CA LYS A 42 11.36 6.96 -5.80
C LYS A 42 11.00 7.23 -4.32
N HIS A 43 9.93 7.97 -4.08
CA HIS A 43 9.42 8.27 -2.74
C HIS A 43 8.43 7.21 -2.23
N LEU A 44 7.91 6.35 -3.11
CA LEU A 44 7.06 5.23 -2.70
C LEU A 44 7.93 4.18 -2.00
N TRP A 45 7.45 3.65 -0.89
CA TRP A 45 8.08 2.52 -0.21
C TRP A 45 8.38 1.35 -1.16
N ALA A 46 7.43 1.00 -2.02
CA ALA A 46 7.59 -0.11 -2.97
C ALA A 46 8.46 0.26 -4.19
N GLY A 47 8.71 1.54 -4.45
CA GLY A 47 9.48 2.02 -5.60
C GLY A 47 8.76 1.99 -6.95
N ASP A 48 7.52 1.49 -6.97
CA ASP A 48 6.64 1.41 -8.14
C ASP A 48 5.17 1.56 -7.70
N GLU A 49 4.35 2.20 -8.53
CA GLU A 49 2.95 2.48 -8.27
C GLU A 49 2.13 1.20 -8.14
N GLN A 50 2.32 0.24 -9.06
CA GLN A 50 1.56 -1.01 -9.04
C GLN A 50 1.91 -1.85 -7.81
N GLU A 51 3.18 -1.87 -7.45
CA GLU A 51 3.67 -2.65 -6.31
C GLU A 51 3.28 -2.02 -4.97
N GLN A 52 3.25 -0.68 -4.89
CA GLN A 52 2.73 0.06 -3.74
C GLN A 52 1.28 -0.34 -3.47
N ILE A 53 0.44 -0.28 -4.50
CA ILE A 53 -0.98 -0.61 -4.39
C ILE A 53 -1.19 -2.09 -4.05
N ASN A 54 -0.46 -3.00 -4.69
CA ASN A 54 -0.57 -4.43 -4.41
C ASN A 54 -0.24 -4.72 -2.94
N LEU A 55 0.82 -4.11 -2.40
CA LEU A 55 1.19 -4.28 -1.00
C LEU A 55 0.13 -3.68 -0.06
N MET A 56 -0.47 -2.53 -0.40
CA MET A 56 -1.59 -1.95 0.37
C MET A 56 -2.79 -2.91 0.42
N ILE A 57 -3.17 -3.50 -0.73
CA ILE A 57 -4.28 -4.46 -0.82
C ILE A 57 -3.96 -5.72 0.00
N GLU A 58 -2.77 -6.29 -0.15
CA GLU A 58 -2.35 -7.49 0.59
C GLU A 58 -2.32 -7.23 2.11
N LEU A 59 -1.78 -6.09 2.55
CA LEU A 59 -1.79 -5.69 3.96
C LEU A 59 -3.20 -5.50 4.47
N HIS A 60 -4.04 -4.74 3.77
CA HIS A 60 -5.42 -4.53 4.18
C HIS A 60 -6.17 -5.86 4.26
N ASN A 61 -5.99 -6.77 3.30
CA ASN A 61 -6.60 -8.10 3.30
C ASN A 61 -6.06 -9.03 4.40
N SER A 62 -4.81 -8.84 4.85
CA SER A 62 -4.22 -9.65 5.91
C SER A 62 -4.85 -9.43 7.30
N PHE A 63 -5.61 -8.35 7.51
CA PHE A 63 -6.35 -8.12 8.75
C PHE A 63 -7.66 -8.92 8.76
N GLY A 64 -8.00 -9.47 9.93
CA GLY A 64 -9.31 -10.07 10.18
C GLY A 64 -10.45 -9.05 9.97
N PRO A 65 -11.69 -9.50 9.76
CA PRO A 65 -12.83 -8.62 9.45
C PRO A 65 -13.06 -7.54 10.53
N ASP A 66 -12.88 -7.90 11.80
CA ASP A 66 -13.02 -7.04 12.98
C ASP A 66 -11.75 -6.23 13.30
N LYS A 67 -10.70 -6.39 12.49
CA LYS A 67 -9.39 -5.74 12.63
C LYS A 67 -9.04 -4.89 11.40
N LYS A 68 -9.98 -4.66 10.48
CA LYS A 68 -9.75 -3.71 9.39
C LYS A 68 -9.53 -2.31 9.99
N PRO A 69 -8.58 -1.53 9.48
CA PRO A 69 -8.39 -0.16 9.92
C PRO A 69 -9.61 0.70 9.57
N GLU A 70 -10.04 1.56 10.50
CA GLU A 70 -11.16 2.50 10.27
C GLU A 70 -10.75 3.72 9.44
N TRP A 71 -9.45 4.01 9.36
CA TRP A 71 -8.88 5.21 8.72
C TRP A 71 -8.50 5.01 7.25
N LEU A 72 -8.62 3.78 6.71
CA LEU A 72 -8.35 3.48 5.30
C LEU A 72 -9.14 2.24 4.88
N THR A 73 -10.14 2.47 4.05
CA THR A 73 -11.00 1.45 3.46
C THR A 73 -10.39 0.85 2.19
N MET A 74 -10.91 -0.31 1.76
CA MET A 74 -10.49 -0.91 0.48
C MET A 74 -10.82 0.00 -0.72
N ASP A 75 -11.96 0.70 -0.69
CA ASP A 75 -12.35 1.57 -1.80
C ASP A 75 -11.39 2.76 -1.95
N GLU A 76 -10.89 3.34 -0.85
CA GLU A 76 -9.85 4.36 -0.88
C GLU A 76 -8.52 3.81 -1.44
N ILE A 77 -8.16 2.57 -1.11
CA ILE A 77 -6.99 1.90 -1.73
C ILE A 77 -7.18 1.76 -3.25
N LEU A 78 -8.38 1.39 -3.69
CA LEU A 78 -8.70 1.28 -5.12
C LEU A 78 -8.77 2.65 -5.81
N GLU A 79 -9.11 3.71 -5.10
CA GLU A 79 -9.04 5.07 -5.61
C GLU A 79 -7.59 5.50 -5.84
N TYR A 80 -6.67 5.21 -4.91
CA TYR A 80 -5.24 5.41 -5.15
C TYR A 80 -4.77 4.65 -6.39
N ARG A 81 -5.19 3.40 -6.56
CA ARG A 81 -4.89 2.62 -7.77
C ARG A 81 -5.30 3.35 -9.03
N ASN A 82 -6.54 3.83 -9.09
CA ASN A 82 -7.07 4.50 -10.28
C ASN A 82 -6.33 5.82 -10.59
N LYS A 83 -5.82 6.52 -9.57
CA LYS A 83 -5.08 7.79 -9.73
C LYS A 83 -3.60 7.61 -10.03
N MET A 84 -2.99 6.50 -9.60
CA MET A 84 -1.55 6.26 -9.67
C MET A 84 -1.16 5.29 -10.78
N VAL A 85 -1.98 4.27 -11.04
CA VAL A 85 -1.72 3.26 -12.07
C VAL A 85 -2.50 3.63 -13.33
N ALA A 86 -1.79 3.98 -14.40
CA ALA A 86 -2.41 4.25 -15.69
C ALA A 86 -3.15 2.99 -16.18
N THR A 87 -4.45 3.13 -16.43
CA THR A 87 -5.26 2.12 -17.12
C THR A 87 -4.86 2.19 -18.60
N THR A 88 -3.93 1.33 -19.00
CA THR A 88 -3.57 1.16 -20.42
C THR A 88 -4.42 0.05 -21.01
#